data_AF-A0A6B3GRC2-F1
#
_entry.id   AF-A0A6B3GRC2-F1
#
_cell.length_a   1.000
_cell.length_b   1.000
_cell.length_c   1.000
_cell.angle_alpha   90.00
_cell.angle_beta   90.00
_cell.angle_gamma   90.00
#
_symmetry.space_group_name_H-M   'P 1'
#
loop_
_entity.id
_entity.type
_entity.pdbx_description
1 polymer ?
#
loop_
_entity_poly.entity_id
_entity_poly.type
_entity_poly.pdbx_seq_one_letter_code
_entity_poly.pdbx_strand_id
1 'polypeptide(L)'
;LGGTAPVNLLRPRARKLLLDALWSKSSGRGRYTDPELIAELRSSFDEDVSTETPFLEFLDAWWPELTPRRVLAAMADERRLGRWSRRILNQGETRRLARSLKRLDAEGNGPLSVHDVALLDELQALLGTPNRPKRKREADPLDQLTGLEELMPQREETQWERAERLAAERTEYAHVIVDEAQDLTPMQWRMVGRRGRHATWTIVGDPAQSSWSDPDEAAAARDEALGSRPRRRFTLTVNYRNPA
;
A
#
# COMPACT_ATOMS: atom_id res chain seq x y z
N LEU A 1 -3.51 12.29 14.89
CA LEU A 1 -2.87 11.67 13.71
C LEU A 1 -3.88 11.62 12.55
N GLY A 2 -4.43 12.78 12.17
CA GLY A 2 -5.37 12.91 11.06
C GLY A 2 -4.61 13.35 9.82
N GLY A 3 -4.24 12.39 8.98
CA GLY A 3 -3.51 12.61 7.74
C GLY A 3 -3.23 11.26 7.13
N THR A 4 -3.84 10.99 5.98
CA THR A 4 -3.81 9.75 5.18
C THR A 4 -2.42 9.49 4.58
N ALA A 5 -1.37 9.58 5.39
CA ALA A 5 -0.03 9.21 4.99
C ALA A 5 0.09 7.68 5.07
N PRO A 6 0.54 7.00 4.00
CA PRO A 6 0.72 5.56 4.01
C PRO A 6 1.61 5.09 5.15
N VAL A 7 1.27 3.95 5.76
CA VAL A 7 1.90 3.45 7.00
C VAL A 7 3.42 3.29 6.86
N ASN A 8 3.89 2.76 5.73
CA ASN A 8 5.32 2.56 5.49
C ASN A 8 6.08 3.88 5.32
N LEU A 9 5.44 4.91 4.78
CA LEU A 9 6.05 6.24 4.63
C LEU A 9 6.22 6.98 5.96
N LEU A 10 5.58 6.51 7.03
CA LEU A 10 5.74 7.07 8.37
C LEU A 10 6.94 6.50 9.13
N ARG A 11 7.57 5.42 8.65
CA ARG A 11 8.71 4.79 9.34
C ARG A 11 9.90 5.75 9.57
N PRO A 12 10.31 6.62 8.61
CA PRO A 12 11.34 7.63 8.88
C PRO A 12 10.94 8.63 9.97
N ARG A 13 9.66 8.99 10.05
CA ARG A 13 9.14 9.84 11.14
C ARG A 13 9.16 9.12 12.47
N ALA A 14 8.79 7.84 12.50
CA ALA A 14 8.88 7.00 13.70
C ALA A 14 10.32 6.88 14.20
N ARG A 15 11.29 6.67 13.29
CA ARG A 15 12.73 6.70 13.60
C ARG A 15 13.15 8.01 14.26
N LYS A 16 12.77 9.16 13.67
CA LYS A 16 13.08 10.48 14.23
C LYS A 16 12.47 10.69 15.62
N LEU A 17 11.22 10.28 15.83
CA LEU A 17 10.55 10.41 17.13
C LEU A 17 11.22 9.56 18.22
N LEU A 18 11.73 8.37 17.87
CA LEU A 18 12.49 7.55 18.81
C LEU A 18 13.83 8.19 19.17
N LEU A 19 14.57 8.72 18.19
CA LEU A 19 15.81 9.45 18.45
C LEU A 19 15.56 10.67 19.34
N ASP A 20 14.52 11.45 19.06
CA ASP A 20 14.12 12.60 19.88
C ASP A 20 13.78 12.19 21.33
N ALA A 21 13.08 11.05 21.50
CA ALA A 21 12.74 10.52 22.81
C ALA A 21 13.98 10.02 23.56
N LEU A 22 14.89 9.31 22.89
CA LEU A 22 16.15 8.85 23.46
C LEU A 22 17.05 10.03 23.85
N TRP A 23 17.18 11.04 22.99
CA TRP A 23 17.90 12.29 23.26
C TRP A 23 17.35 13.01 24.49
N SER A 24 16.01 13.05 24.64
CA SER A 24 15.37 13.66 25.81
C SER A 24 15.70 12.95 27.12
N LYS A 25 16.03 11.65 27.06
CA LYS A 25 16.41 10.82 28.21
C LYS A 25 17.91 10.79 28.43
N SER A 26 18.72 10.92 27.38
CA SER A 26 20.18 10.88 27.43
C SER A 26 20.78 12.23 27.82
N SER A 27 20.65 12.64 29.08
CA SER A 27 21.51 13.63 29.78
C SER A 27 21.80 15.02 29.14
N GLY A 28 21.32 15.36 27.94
CA GLY A 28 21.78 16.50 27.15
C GLY A 28 20.99 17.79 27.35
N ARG A 29 19.78 17.72 27.94
CA ARG A 29 18.91 18.91 28.06
C ARG A 29 19.30 19.89 29.18
N GLY A 30 20.18 19.49 30.09
CA GLY A 30 20.47 20.26 31.31
C GLY A 30 21.95 20.56 31.57
N ARG A 31 22.88 20.08 30.74
CA ARG A 31 24.33 20.28 30.94
C ARG A 31 24.97 21.33 30.05
N TYR A 32 24.33 21.68 28.93
CA TYR A 32 24.88 22.60 27.94
C TYR A 32 23.87 23.72 27.69
N THR A 33 24.36 24.96 27.64
CA THR A 33 23.54 26.16 27.44
C THR A 33 23.67 26.70 26.01
N ASP A 34 24.73 26.29 25.30
CA ASP A 34 25.05 26.74 23.94
C ASP A 34 24.22 25.97 22.89
N PRO A 35 23.37 26.65 22.10
CA PRO A 35 22.56 26.03 21.07
C PRO A 35 23.35 25.31 19.96
N GLU A 36 24.52 25.81 19.58
CA GLU A 36 25.32 25.22 18.49
C GLU A 36 25.92 23.88 18.93
N LEU A 37 26.49 23.85 20.13
CA LEU A 37 27.03 22.63 20.73
C LEU A 37 25.94 21.56 20.94
N ILE A 38 24.73 21.96 21.32
CA ILE A 38 23.59 21.03 21.44
C ILE A 38 23.22 20.41 20.09
N ALA A 39 23.27 21.20 19.01
CA ALA A 39 22.95 20.72 17.67
C ALA A 39 24.02 19.73 17.16
N GLU A 40 25.29 20.03 17.38
CA GLU A 40 26.40 19.15 17.00
C GLU A 40 26.36 17.82 17.78
N LEU A 41 26.20 17.89 19.11
CA LEU A 41 26.07 16.68 19.95
C LEU A 41 24.85 15.84 19.58
N ARG A 42 23.74 16.48 19.22
CA ARG A 42 22.55 15.77 18.74
C ARG A 42 22.81 15.08 17.40
N SER A 43 23.51 15.74 16.48
CA SER A 43 23.85 15.14 15.19
C SER A 43 24.74 13.90 15.36
N SER A 44 25.79 14.00 16.19
CA SER A 44 26.66 12.85 16.51
C SER A 44 25.89 11.73 17.21
N PHE A 45 25.03 12.06 18.18
CA PHE A 45 24.19 11.08 18.86
C PHE A 45 23.24 10.35 17.88
N ASP A 46 22.59 11.08 16.98
CA ASP A 46 21.68 10.51 15.98
C ASP A 46 22.44 9.57 15.03
N GLU A 47 23.68 9.92 14.63
CA GLU A 47 24.52 9.07 13.78
C GLU A 47 24.88 7.76 14.49
N ASP A 48 25.41 7.86 15.71
CA ASP A 48 25.83 6.70 16.51
C ASP A 48 24.65 5.77 16.79
N VAL A 49 23.61 6.28 17.45
CA VAL A 49 22.47 5.47 17.92
C VAL A 49 21.69 4.86 16.77
N SER A 50 21.63 5.54 15.62
CA SER A 50 20.78 5.07 14.54
C SER A 50 21.40 3.95 13.69
N THR A 51 22.68 3.63 13.90
CA THR A 51 23.36 2.47 13.32
C THR A 51 23.46 1.29 14.29
N GLU A 52 23.17 1.51 15.58
CA GLU A 52 23.21 0.49 16.62
C GLU A 52 22.20 -0.64 16.36
N THR A 53 22.66 -1.88 16.50
CA THR A 53 21.83 -3.08 16.28
C THR A 53 20.60 -3.10 17.20
N PRO A 54 20.72 -2.83 18.52
CA PRO A 54 19.55 -2.78 19.41
C PRO A 54 18.51 -1.73 19.00
N PHE A 55 18.94 -0.60 18.44
CA PHE A 55 18.03 0.43 17.95
C PHE A 55 17.27 -0.03 16.71
N LEU A 56 17.97 -0.64 15.75
CA LEU A 56 17.38 -1.18 14.52
C LEU A 56 16.39 -2.32 14.84
N GLU A 57 16.77 -3.26 15.70
CA GLU A 57 15.90 -4.36 16.15
C GLU A 57 14.64 -3.84 16.86
N PHE A 58 14.79 -2.85 17.74
CA PHE A 58 13.65 -2.21 18.40
C PHE A 58 12.75 -1.50 17.39
N LEU A 59 13.32 -0.75 16.45
CA LEU A 59 12.57 -0.05 15.41
C LEU A 59 11.79 -1.04 14.52
N ASP A 60 12.39 -2.16 14.14
CA ASP A 60 11.73 -3.22 13.36
C ASP A 60 10.62 -3.92 14.14
N ALA A 61 10.79 -4.13 15.45
CA ALA A 61 9.76 -4.71 16.31
C ALA A 61 8.60 -3.74 16.56
N TRP A 62 8.89 -2.45 16.75
CA TRP A 62 7.90 -1.42 17.07
C TRP A 62 7.17 -0.89 15.84
N TRP A 63 7.88 -0.70 14.72
CA TRP A 63 7.35 -0.21 13.45
C TRP A 63 7.82 -1.09 12.28
N PRO A 64 7.31 -2.33 12.17
CA PRO A 64 7.71 -3.25 11.12
C PRO A 64 7.37 -2.72 9.74
N GLU A 65 8.20 -3.02 8.75
CA GLU A 65 7.85 -2.83 7.35
C GLU A 65 6.80 -3.85 6.93
N LEU A 66 5.61 -3.35 6.57
CA LEU A 66 4.46 -4.17 6.23
C LEU A 66 4.30 -4.24 4.72
N THR A 67 4.13 -5.46 4.20
CA THR A 67 3.70 -5.69 2.82
C THR A 67 2.24 -6.14 2.82
N PRO A 68 1.47 -5.86 1.75
CA PRO A 68 0.07 -6.31 1.65
C PRO A 68 -0.10 -7.81 1.91
N ARG A 69 0.82 -8.63 1.38
CA ARG A 69 0.80 -10.09 1.55
C ARG A 69 1.03 -10.51 3.00
N ARG A 70 1.98 -9.89 3.70
CA ARG A 70 2.23 -10.16 5.12
C ARG A 70 1.04 -9.77 5.99
N VAL A 71 0.31 -8.72 5.63
CA VAL A 71 -0.92 -8.34 6.34
C VAL A 71 -2.01 -9.39 6.15
N LEU A 72 -2.23 -9.88 4.93
CA LEU A 72 -3.17 -11.00 4.69
C LEU A 72 -2.75 -12.27 5.44
N ALA A 73 -1.46 -12.61 5.44
CA ALA A 73 -0.94 -13.74 6.22
C ALA A 73 -1.19 -13.57 7.72
N ALA A 74 -0.99 -12.37 8.26
CA ALA A 74 -1.22 -12.10 9.67
C ALA A 74 -2.70 -12.24 10.08
N MET A 75 -3.64 -12.09 9.13
CA MET A 75 -5.07 -12.34 9.34
C MET A 75 -5.41 -13.84 9.41
N ALA A 76 -4.49 -14.75 9.08
CA ALA A 76 -4.68 -16.19 9.26
C ALA A 76 -4.67 -16.63 10.74
N ASP A 77 -4.15 -15.79 11.64
CA ASP A 77 -4.22 -15.98 13.09
C ASP A 77 -5.59 -15.53 13.62
N GLU A 78 -6.44 -16.49 14.02
CA GLU A 78 -7.80 -16.26 14.53
C GLU A 78 -7.81 -15.29 15.73
N ARG A 79 -6.79 -15.30 16.60
CA ARG A 79 -6.73 -14.42 17.76
C ARG A 79 -6.41 -12.99 17.34
N ARG A 80 -5.50 -12.80 16.38
CA ARG A 80 -5.20 -11.47 15.82
C ARG A 80 -6.41 -10.92 15.06
N LEU A 81 -6.95 -11.72 14.13
CA LEU A 81 -8.10 -11.32 13.33
C LEU A 81 -9.32 -11.00 14.20
N GLY A 82 -9.61 -11.79 15.23
CA GLY A 82 -10.72 -11.52 16.15
C GLY A 82 -10.56 -10.21 16.93
N ARG A 83 -9.32 -9.79 17.24
CA ARG A 83 -9.06 -8.48 17.84
C ARG A 83 -9.27 -7.34 16.84
N TRP A 84 -8.82 -7.51 15.60
CA TRP A 84 -8.92 -6.47 14.56
C TRP A 84 -10.33 -6.30 13.99
N SER A 85 -11.08 -7.39 13.88
CA SER A 85 -12.44 -7.43 13.32
C SER A 85 -13.53 -7.27 14.39
N ARG A 86 -13.18 -6.79 15.58
CA ARG A 86 -14.14 -6.61 16.68
C ARG A 86 -15.27 -5.69 16.25
N ARG A 87 -16.53 -6.12 16.44
CA ARG A 87 -17.76 -5.44 16.01
C ARG A 87 -18.01 -5.41 14.50
N ILE A 88 -17.17 -6.09 13.72
CA ILE A 88 -17.34 -6.24 12.26
C ILE A 88 -17.71 -7.69 11.95
N LEU A 89 -16.90 -8.64 12.44
CA LEU A 89 -17.12 -10.07 12.22
C LEU A 89 -17.56 -10.75 13.53
N ASN A 90 -18.45 -11.74 13.41
CA ASN A 90 -18.71 -12.66 14.51
C ASN A 90 -17.61 -13.74 14.59
N GLN A 91 -17.59 -14.49 15.70
CA GLN A 91 -16.55 -15.50 15.95
C GLN A 91 -16.51 -16.60 14.86
N GLY A 92 -17.66 -16.99 14.32
CA GLY A 92 -17.75 -17.99 13.26
C GLY A 92 -17.17 -17.50 11.93
N GLU A 93 -17.43 -16.24 11.57
CA GLU A 93 -16.85 -15.58 10.40
C GLU A 93 -15.34 -15.38 10.55
N THR A 94 -14.87 -14.88 11.71
CA THR A 94 -13.44 -14.76 12.00
C THR A 94 -12.74 -16.10 11.80
N ARG A 95 -13.29 -17.20 12.31
CA ARG A 95 -12.71 -18.52 12.16
C ARG A 95 -12.69 -19.00 10.71
N ARG A 96 -13.78 -18.79 9.97
CA ARG A 96 -13.87 -19.17 8.55
C ARG A 96 -12.87 -18.39 7.70
N LEU A 97 -12.77 -17.09 7.91
CA LEU A 97 -11.82 -16.21 7.21
C LEU A 97 -10.37 -16.54 7.56
N ALA A 98 -10.03 -16.65 8.85
CA ALA A 98 -8.70 -17.03 9.28
C ALA A 98 -8.27 -18.38 8.68
N ARG A 99 -9.18 -19.37 8.68
CA ARG A 99 -8.92 -20.69 8.08
C ARG A 99 -8.69 -20.61 6.58
N SER A 100 -9.46 -19.80 5.84
CA SER A 100 -9.24 -19.68 4.41
C SER A 100 -7.84 -19.12 4.13
N LEU A 101 -7.39 -18.13 4.90
CA LEU A 101 -6.10 -17.46 4.74
C LEU A 101 -4.88 -18.30 5.16
N LYS A 102 -5.07 -19.45 5.85
CA LYS A 102 -3.97 -20.39 6.19
C LYS A 102 -3.26 -21.01 4.99
N ARG A 103 -3.75 -20.77 3.78
CA ARG A 103 -3.05 -21.08 2.53
C ARG A 103 -1.77 -20.25 2.34
N LEU A 104 -1.61 -19.14 3.07
CA LEU A 104 -0.42 -18.30 3.06
C LEU A 104 0.52 -18.67 4.23
N ASP A 105 1.83 -18.63 3.98
CA ASP A 105 2.84 -18.71 5.05
C ASP A 105 2.94 -17.38 5.82
N ALA A 106 3.83 -17.30 6.82
CA ALA A 106 4.00 -16.12 7.66
C ALA A 106 4.54 -14.90 6.90
N GLU A 107 5.30 -15.14 5.83
CA GLU A 107 5.86 -14.15 4.91
C GLU A 107 4.84 -13.70 3.85
N GLY A 108 3.72 -14.41 3.73
CA GLY A 108 2.66 -14.17 2.77
C GLY A 108 2.83 -14.87 1.43
N ASN A 109 3.75 -15.82 1.28
CA ASN A 109 3.84 -16.67 0.10
C ASN A 109 2.75 -17.75 0.13
N GLY A 110 2.30 -18.16 -1.06
CA GLY A 110 1.23 -19.13 -1.22
C GLY A 110 0.21 -18.71 -2.27
N PRO A 111 -0.74 -19.59 -2.60
CA PRO A 111 -1.75 -19.35 -3.62
C PRO A 111 -2.71 -18.24 -3.20
N LEU A 112 -3.02 -17.36 -4.15
CA LEU A 112 -4.05 -16.33 -4.01
C LEU A 112 -5.33 -16.78 -4.71
N SER A 113 -6.46 -16.39 -4.14
CA SER A 113 -7.77 -16.41 -4.78
C SER A 113 -8.01 -15.12 -5.56
N VAL A 114 -9.01 -15.13 -6.44
CA VAL A 114 -9.42 -13.94 -7.22
C VAL A 114 -9.82 -12.79 -6.30
N HIS A 115 -10.50 -13.07 -5.18
CA HIS A 115 -10.94 -12.05 -4.23
C HIS A 115 -9.78 -11.38 -3.48
N ASP A 116 -8.63 -12.05 -3.35
CA ASP A 116 -7.47 -11.46 -2.65
C ASP A 116 -6.84 -10.32 -3.45
N VAL A 117 -7.00 -10.30 -4.78
CA VAL A 117 -6.40 -9.28 -5.63
C VAL A 117 -6.88 -7.88 -5.25
N ALA A 118 -8.18 -7.72 -5.05
CA ALA A 118 -8.76 -6.43 -4.66
C ALA A 118 -8.39 -6.04 -3.22
N LEU A 119 -8.23 -7.02 -2.31
CA LEU A 119 -7.75 -6.76 -0.94
C LEU A 119 -6.29 -6.32 -0.94
N LEU A 120 -5.43 -6.96 -1.74
CA LEU A 120 -4.03 -6.60 -1.89
C LEU A 120 -3.87 -5.19 -2.47
N ASP A 121 -4.71 -4.82 -3.44
CA ASP A 121 -4.73 -3.45 -3.98
C ASP A 121 -5.08 -2.41 -2.90
N GLU A 122 -6.12 -2.66 -2.10
CA GLU A 122 -6.52 -1.76 -1.03
C GLU A 122 -5.42 -1.64 0.03
N LEU A 123 -4.83 -2.77 0.43
CA LEU A 123 -3.72 -2.80 1.37
C LEU A 123 -2.49 -2.07 0.82
N GLN A 124 -2.20 -2.19 -0.47
CA GLN A 124 -1.11 -1.45 -1.10
C GLN A 124 -1.35 0.06 -1.04
N ALA A 125 -2.59 0.51 -1.25
CA ALA A 125 -2.95 1.91 -1.14
C ALA A 125 -2.84 2.44 0.31
N LEU A 126 -3.19 1.63 1.30
CA LEU A 126 -3.13 2.00 2.73
C LEU A 126 -1.70 1.97 3.29
N LEU A 127 -0.92 0.95 2.95
CA LEU A 127 0.44 0.76 3.45
C LEU A 127 1.44 1.65 2.69
N GLY A 128 1.19 1.90 1.41
CA GLY A 128 2.12 2.58 0.51
C GLY A 128 3.26 1.65 0.09
N THR A 129 4.09 2.15 -0.81
CA THR A 129 5.29 1.43 -1.22
C THR A 129 6.26 1.32 -0.04
N PRO A 130 6.73 0.11 0.31
CA PRO A 130 7.82 -0.02 1.27
C PRO A 130 9.03 0.75 0.73
N ASN A 131 9.80 1.34 1.64
CA ASN A 131 11.01 2.08 1.28
C ASN A 131 12.02 1.08 0.70
N ARG A 132 12.00 0.89 -0.62
CA ARG A 132 12.95 0.02 -1.29
C ARG A 132 14.32 0.60 -0.97
N PRO A 133 15.24 -0.14 -0.30
CA PRO A 133 16.57 0.38 -0.05
C PRO A 133 17.11 0.79 -1.42
N LYS A 134 17.54 2.06 -1.54
CA LYS A 134 18.26 2.51 -2.74
C LYS A 134 19.31 1.45 -2.96
N ARG A 135 19.25 0.71 -4.08
CA ARG A 135 20.29 -0.25 -4.45
C ARG A 135 21.59 0.48 -4.20
N LYS A 136 22.42 -0.03 -3.28
CA LYS A 136 23.79 0.47 -3.17
C LYS A 136 24.32 0.38 -4.58
N ARG A 137 24.56 1.52 -5.20
CA ARG A 137 25.35 1.58 -6.43
C ARG A 137 26.56 0.72 -6.10
N GLU A 138 26.81 -0.34 -6.87
CA GLU A 138 28.15 -0.92 -6.85
C GLU A 138 29.05 0.27 -7.13
N ALA A 139 29.87 0.65 -6.13
CA ALA A 139 30.83 1.70 -6.30
C ALA A 139 31.61 1.32 -7.55
N ASP A 140 31.48 2.15 -8.58
CA ASP A 140 32.21 1.91 -9.82
C ASP A 140 33.68 1.87 -9.43
N PRO A 141 34.51 0.92 -9.90
CA PRO A 141 35.95 0.97 -9.69
C PRO A 141 36.58 2.34 -10.01
N LEU A 142 35.91 3.16 -10.84
CA LEU A 142 36.27 4.56 -11.09
C LEU A 142 35.95 5.53 -9.92
N ASP A 143 34.97 5.27 -9.06
CA ASP A 143 34.62 6.13 -7.91
C ASP A 143 35.77 6.18 -6.87
N GLN A 144 36.63 5.16 -6.84
CA GLN A 144 37.82 5.11 -5.97
C GLN A 144 39.05 5.78 -6.60
N LEU A 145 39.00 6.06 -7.90
CA LEU A 145 40.07 6.68 -8.66
C LEU A 145 39.75 8.16 -8.93
N THR A 146 40.23 8.98 -7.99
CA THR A 146 40.58 10.40 -8.17
C THR A 146 39.43 11.42 -8.23
N GLY A 147 39.66 12.60 -7.64
CA GLY A 147 38.79 13.78 -7.57
C GLY A 147 38.40 14.38 -8.92
N LEU A 148 37.65 13.62 -9.71
CA LEU A 148 36.98 14.00 -10.96
C LEU A 148 35.47 14.11 -10.77
N GLU A 149 35.01 14.27 -9.53
CA GLU A 149 33.58 14.34 -9.18
C GLU A 149 32.91 15.61 -9.75
N GLU A 150 33.70 16.64 -10.09
CA GLU A 150 33.22 17.85 -10.78
C GLU A 150 33.13 17.73 -12.31
N LEU A 151 33.66 16.66 -12.93
CA LEU A 151 33.70 16.50 -14.39
C LEU A 151 32.83 15.35 -14.91
N MET A 152 32.23 14.56 -14.03
CA MET A 152 31.24 13.56 -14.44
C MET A 152 29.85 14.22 -14.48
N PRO A 153 29.20 14.34 -15.66
CA PRO A 153 27.80 14.71 -15.68
C PRO A 153 27.04 13.67 -14.85
N GLN A 154 26.39 14.11 -13.78
CA GLN A 154 25.40 13.28 -13.08
C GLN A 154 24.49 12.72 -14.16
N ARG A 155 24.53 11.39 -14.37
CA ARG A 155 23.76 10.75 -15.43
C ARG A 155 22.30 11.06 -15.18
N GLU A 156 21.77 12.07 -15.87
CA GLU A 156 20.37 12.41 -15.83
C GLU A 156 19.61 11.16 -16.27
N GLU A 157 18.61 10.77 -15.47
CA GLU A 157 17.73 9.66 -15.84
C GLU A 157 17.31 9.81 -17.30
N THR A 158 17.54 8.76 -18.08
CA THR A 158 17.20 8.78 -19.50
C THR A 158 15.70 9.01 -19.63
N GLN A 159 15.28 9.65 -20.73
CA GLN A 159 13.85 9.88 -20.98
C GLN A 159 13.04 8.57 -20.95
N TRP A 160 13.66 7.45 -21.35
CA TRP A 160 13.09 6.11 -21.24
C TRP A 160 12.89 5.67 -19.78
N GLU A 161 13.89 5.77 -18.91
CA GLU A 161 13.77 5.44 -17.47
C GLU A 161 12.76 6.34 -16.75
N ARG A 162 12.71 7.63 -17.11
CA ARG A 162 11.67 8.55 -16.62
C ARG A 162 10.29 8.14 -17.11
N ALA A 163 10.16 7.78 -18.38
CA ALA A 163 8.90 7.33 -18.97
C ALA A 163 8.44 5.98 -18.40
N GLU A 164 9.35 5.05 -18.15
CA GLU A 164 9.08 3.74 -17.55
C GLU A 164 8.66 3.87 -16.08
N ARG A 165 9.32 4.76 -15.32
CA ARG A 165 8.87 5.12 -13.97
C ARG A 165 7.49 5.79 -14.00
N LEU A 166 7.29 6.78 -14.85
CA LEU A 166 5.99 7.46 -15.00
C LEU A 166 4.89 6.52 -15.50
N ALA A 167 5.22 5.52 -16.33
CA ALA A 167 4.30 4.49 -16.79
C ALA A 167 3.98 3.48 -15.67
N ALA A 168 4.96 3.10 -14.86
CA ALA A 168 4.75 2.33 -13.64
C ALA A 168 3.95 3.10 -12.58
N GLU A 169 4.00 4.44 -12.61
CA GLU A 169 3.20 5.34 -11.78
C GLU A 169 1.80 5.63 -12.38
N ARG A 170 1.65 5.56 -13.72
CA ARG A 170 0.37 5.72 -14.44
C ARG A 170 -0.53 4.52 -14.18
N THR A 171 -1.18 4.59 -13.03
CA THR A 171 -2.20 3.63 -12.61
C THR A 171 -3.60 4.06 -13.10
N GLU A 172 -3.70 5.12 -13.90
CA GLU A 172 -4.98 5.70 -14.34
C GLU A 172 -5.34 5.34 -15.79
N TYR A 173 -6.58 4.92 -16.00
CA TYR A 173 -7.13 4.58 -17.31
C TYR A 173 -7.91 5.76 -17.92
N ALA A 174 -7.86 5.90 -19.24
CA ALA A 174 -8.70 6.87 -19.96
C ALA A 174 -10.12 6.33 -20.23
N HIS A 175 -10.25 5.02 -20.43
CA HIS A 175 -11.51 4.33 -20.66
C HIS A 175 -11.51 2.97 -19.96
N VAL A 176 -12.63 2.62 -19.34
CA VAL A 176 -12.82 1.33 -18.65
C VAL A 176 -14.08 0.66 -19.20
N ILE A 177 -13.92 -0.58 -19.66
CA ILE A 177 -15.03 -1.45 -20.06
C ILE A 177 -15.15 -2.55 -19.01
N VAL A 178 -16.33 -2.73 -18.46
CA VAL A 178 -16.66 -3.81 -17.54
C VAL A 178 -17.78 -4.63 -18.17
N ASP A 179 -17.50 -5.90 -18.43
CA ASP A 179 -18.49 -6.89 -18.83
C ASP A 179 -18.85 -7.75 -17.61
N GLU A 180 -20.04 -8.36 -17.62
CA GLU A 180 -20.61 -9.10 -16.48
C GLU A 180 -20.49 -8.34 -15.15
N ALA A 181 -20.83 -7.04 -15.19
CA ALA A 181 -20.67 -6.11 -14.09
C ALA A 181 -21.39 -6.52 -12.79
N GLN A 182 -22.40 -7.39 -12.89
CA GLN A 182 -23.12 -7.96 -11.76
C GLN A 182 -22.30 -8.93 -10.90
N ASP A 183 -21.17 -9.43 -11.41
CA ASP A 183 -20.29 -10.37 -10.70
C ASP A 183 -19.12 -9.68 -9.99
N LEU A 184 -18.95 -8.37 -10.19
CA LEU A 184 -17.93 -7.61 -9.49
C LEU A 184 -18.31 -7.37 -8.03
N THR A 185 -17.43 -7.81 -7.14
CA THR A 185 -17.52 -7.54 -5.70
C THR A 185 -17.30 -6.05 -5.39
N PRO A 186 -17.78 -5.55 -4.23
CA PRO A 186 -17.55 -4.18 -3.79
C PRO A 186 -16.07 -3.76 -3.80
N MET A 187 -15.18 -4.65 -3.35
CA MET A 187 -13.74 -4.38 -3.33
C MET A 187 -13.15 -4.28 -4.75
N GLN A 188 -13.65 -5.07 -5.71
CA GLN A 188 -13.23 -4.96 -7.11
C GLN A 188 -13.70 -3.63 -7.73
N TRP A 189 -14.93 -3.18 -7.42
CA TRP A 189 -15.39 -1.85 -7.83
C TRP A 189 -14.51 -0.73 -7.28
N ARG A 190 -14.11 -0.81 -6.00
CA ARG A 190 -13.15 0.14 -5.41
C ARG A 190 -11.79 0.11 -6.11
N MET A 191 -11.26 -1.08 -6.38
CA MET A 191 -9.97 -1.28 -7.07
C MET A 191 -9.97 -0.64 -8.46
N VAL A 192 -11.00 -0.90 -9.27
CA VAL A 192 -11.11 -0.34 -10.63
C VAL A 192 -11.45 1.14 -10.55
N GLY A 193 -12.32 1.57 -9.64
CA GLY A 193 -12.68 2.96 -9.40
C GLY A 193 -11.48 3.84 -9.06
N ARG A 194 -10.50 3.34 -8.29
CA ARG A 194 -9.23 4.03 -7.99
C ARG A 194 -8.44 4.39 -9.26
N ARG A 195 -8.49 3.52 -10.26
CA ARG A 195 -7.79 3.65 -11.55
C ARG A 195 -8.62 4.37 -12.62
N GLY A 196 -9.94 4.28 -12.49
CA GLY A 196 -10.91 4.85 -13.43
C GLY A 196 -11.53 6.18 -12.97
N ARG A 197 -10.97 6.85 -11.95
CA ARG A 197 -11.53 8.11 -11.40
C ARG A 197 -11.75 9.18 -12.45
N HIS A 198 -10.89 9.24 -13.46
CA HIS A 198 -10.99 10.18 -14.58
C HIS A 198 -11.37 9.50 -15.91
N ALA A 199 -11.63 8.20 -15.88
CA ALA A 199 -11.99 7.42 -17.05
C ALA A 199 -13.43 7.69 -17.50
N THR A 200 -13.67 7.45 -18.78
CA THR A 200 -15.00 7.15 -19.30
C THR A 200 -15.30 5.67 -19.10
N TRP A 201 -16.58 5.30 -18.91
CA TRP A 201 -16.97 3.96 -18.51
C TRP A 201 -18.03 3.37 -19.45
N THR A 202 -17.86 2.10 -19.79
CA THR A 202 -18.89 1.28 -20.43
C THR A 202 -19.11 0.06 -19.55
N ILE A 203 -20.33 -0.08 -19.00
CA ILE A 203 -20.66 -1.13 -18.05
C ILE A 203 -21.79 -1.96 -18.65
N VAL A 204 -21.52 -3.24 -18.84
CA VAL A 204 -22.45 -4.23 -19.39
C VAL A 204 -22.65 -5.30 -18.33
N GLY A 205 -23.89 -5.79 -18.21
CA GLY A 205 -24.23 -6.85 -17.28
C GLY A 205 -25.73 -7.12 -17.24
N ASP A 206 -26.08 -8.24 -16.64
CA ASP A 206 -27.46 -8.67 -16.37
C ASP A 206 -27.65 -8.89 -14.86
N PRO A 207 -28.36 -7.98 -14.15
CA PRO A 207 -28.59 -8.12 -12.72
C PRO A 207 -29.28 -9.44 -12.31
N ALA A 208 -30.07 -10.05 -13.21
CA ALA A 208 -30.72 -11.33 -12.93
C ALA A 208 -29.74 -12.52 -12.92
N GLN A 209 -28.52 -12.34 -13.42
CA GLN A 209 -27.48 -13.36 -13.50
C GLN A 209 -26.35 -13.13 -12.48
N SER A 210 -26.57 -12.33 -11.44
CA SER A 210 -25.53 -12.05 -10.45
C SER A 210 -25.16 -13.30 -9.63
N SER A 211 -23.86 -13.57 -9.53
CA SER A 211 -23.30 -14.57 -8.61
C SER A 211 -22.96 -14.00 -7.23
N TRP A 212 -23.05 -12.68 -7.03
CA TRP A 212 -22.75 -12.03 -5.76
C TRP A 212 -23.96 -12.03 -4.82
N SER A 213 -23.73 -12.36 -3.55
CA SER A 213 -24.82 -12.59 -2.58
C SER A 213 -25.57 -11.32 -2.15
N ASP A 214 -24.96 -10.13 -2.29
CA ASP A 214 -25.55 -8.85 -1.93
C ASP A 214 -25.42 -7.82 -3.07
N PRO A 215 -26.34 -7.83 -4.04
CA PRO A 215 -26.30 -6.93 -5.19
C PRO A 215 -26.40 -5.45 -4.83
N ASP A 216 -27.06 -5.10 -3.73
CA ASP A 216 -27.22 -3.71 -3.30
C ASP A 216 -25.89 -3.14 -2.78
N GLU A 217 -25.12 -3.93 -2.03
CA GLU A 217 -23.76 -3.58 -1.61
C GLU A 217 -22.84 -3.34 -2.81
N ALA A 218 -22.88 -4.24 -3.81
CA ALA A 218 -22.11 -4.10 -5.03
C ALA A 218 -22.53 -2.87 -5.84
N ALA A 219 -23.83 -2.58 -5.92
CA ALA A 219 -24.36 -1.40 -6.60
C ALA A 219 -23.89 -0.09 -5.93
N ALA A 220 -23.88 -0.04 -4.59
CA ALA A 220 -23.37 1.12 -3.85
C ALA A 220 -21.88 1.36 -4.13
N ALA A 221 -21.06 0.30 -4.13
CA ALA A 221 -19.63 0.40 -4.44
C ALA A 221 -19.37 0.82 -5.90
N ARG A 222 -20.16 0.31 -6.85
CA ARG A 222 -20.14 0.78 -8.25
C ARG A 222 -20.46 2.26 -8.33
N ASP A 223 -21.49 2.71 -7.62
CA ASP A 223 -21.92 4.10 -7.68
C ASP A 223 -20.88 5.04 -7.07
N GLU A 224 -20.17 4.62 -6.00
CA GLU A 224 -19.01 5.31 -5.45
C GLU A 224 -17.85 5.38 -6.46
N ALA A 225 -17.54 4.28 -7.14
CA ALA A 225 -16.47 4.20 -8.12
C ALA A 225 -16.69 5.14 -9.32
N LEU A 226 -17.94 5.26 -9.79
CA LEU A 226 -18.31 6.11 -10.93
C LEU A 226 -18.44 7.59 -10.57
N GLY A 227 -18.66 7.91 -9.28
CA GLY A 227 -18.87 9.26 -8.81
C GLY A 227 -20.13 9.92 -9.40
N SER A 228 -20.13 11.25 -9.47
CA SER A 228 -21.31 12.05 -9.85
C SER A 228 -21.48 12.32 -11.34
N ARG A 229 -20.70 11.65 -12.22
CA ARG A 229 -20.76 11.90 -13.66
C ARG A 229 -22.13 11.51 -14.25
N PRO A 230 -22.64 12.23 -15.26
CA PRO A 230 -23.86 11.87 -15.96
C PRO A 230 -23.79 10.43 -16.50
N ARG A 231 -24.86 9.66 -16.29
CA ARG A 231 -24.94 8.24 -16.67
C ARG A 231 -26.09 8.05 -17.65
N ARG A 232 -25.88 7.24 -18.68
CA ARG A 232 -26.93 6.80 -19.60
C ARG A 232 -27.08 5.30 -19.48
N ARG A 233 -28.33 4.83 -19.39
CA ARG A 233 -28.67 3.41 -19.32
C ARG A 233 -29.41 3.04 -20.61
N PHE A 234 -28.97 1.95 -21.22
CA PHE A 234 -29.61 1.36 -22.39
C PHE A 234 -29.93 -0.10 -22.05
N THR A 235 -31.13 -0.56 -22.39
CA THR A 235 -31.58 -1.93 -22.13
C THR A 235 -31.83 -2.61 -23.47
N LEU A 236 -31.24 -3.79 -23.67
CA LEU A 236 -31.48 -4.63 -24.84
C LEU A 236 -32.56 -5.65 -24.49
N THR A 237 -33.72 -5.59 -25.15
CA THR A 237 -34.89 -6.44 -24.84
C THR A 237 -35.07 -7.62 -25.78
N VAL A 238 -34.37 -7.64 -26.92
CA VAL A 238 -34.49 -8.69 -27.94
C VAL A 238 -33.40 -9.73 -27.73
N ASN A 239 -33.79 -10.96 -27.39
CA ASN A 239 -32.90 -12.11 -27.34
C ASN A 239 -32.89 -12.84 -28.70
N TYR A 240 -31.75 -12.84 -29.37
CA TYR A 240 -31.50 -13.60 -30.61
C TYR A 240 -30.43 -14.67 -30.44
N ARG A 241 -29.84 -14.79 -29.23
CA ARG A 241 -28.69 -15.66 -28.95
C ARG A 241 -29.09 -17.01 -28.37
N ASN A 242 -30.22 -17.08 -27.67
CA ASN A 242 -30.78 -18.33 -27.16
C ASN A 242 -32.11 -18.65 -27.86
N PRO A 243 -32.37 -19.93 -28.20
CA PRO A 243 -33.67 -20.38 -28.66
C PRO A 243 -34.73 -20.26 -27.55
N ALA A 244 -36.00 -20.11 -27.98
CA ALA A 244 -37.17 -19.98 -27.09
C ALA A 244 -37.61 -21.31 -26.49
#